data_AF-A0A2P4WXG6-F1
#
_entry.id   AF-A0A2P4WXG6-F1
#
_cell.length_a   1.000
_cell.length_b   1.000
_cell.length_c   1.000
_cell.angle_alpha   90.00
_cell.angle_beta   90.00
_cell.angle_gamma   90.00
#
_symmetry.space_group_name_H-M   'P 1'
#
loop_
_entity.id
_entity.type
_entity.pdbx_description
1 polymer ?
#
loop_
_entity_poly.entity_id
_entity_poly.type
_entity_poly.pdbx_seq_one_letter_code
_entity_poly.pdbx_strand_id
1 'polypeptide(L)' 'MVKGHTRSDQVLGLERFNEEYYTMWRDKVITHIEMLDEKYQRGLLEKDQPEATVVMMDFLDGTPEKPVIAVSEEIT' A
#
# COMPACT_ATOMS: atom_id res chain seq x y z
N MET A 1 19.84 -3.38 -47.16
CA MET A 1 19.73 -4.20 -45.94
C MET A 1 19.45 -3.28 -44.77
N VAL A 2 18.17 -3.09 -44.43
CA VAL A 2 17.78 -2.32 -43.24
C VAL A 2 17.86 -3.29 -42.07
N LYS A 3 18.77 -3.00 -41.14
CA LYS A 3 18.98 -3.77 -39.92
C LYS A 3 17.69 -3.67 -39.10
N GLY A 4 16.87 -4.71 -39.15
CA GLY A 4 15.67 -4.81 -38.33
C GLY A 4 16.11 -4.70 -36.88
N HIS A 5 15.63 -3.66 -36.19
CA HIS A 5 15.69 -3.61 -34.74
C HIS A 5 15.04 -4.90 -34.25
N THR A 6 15.83 -5.80 -33.67
CA THR A 6 15.31 -6.85 -32.81
C THR A 6 14.50 -6.13 -31.75
N ARG A 7 13.19 -6.15 -31.95
CA ARG A 7 12.19 -5.85 -30.94
C ARG A 7 12.49 -6.85 -29.84
N SER A 8 13.37 -6.48 -28.91
CA SER A 8 13.56 -7.19 -27.65
C SER A 8 12.17 -7.54 -27.19
N ASP A 9 11.94 -8.84 -26.95
CA ASP A 9 10.68 -9.38 -26.49
C ASP A 9 10.04 -8.40 -25.51
N GLN A 10 9.13 -7.58 -26.03
CA GLN A 10 8.27 -6.75 -25.22
C GLN A 10 7.33 -7.78 -24.62
N VAL A 11 7.78 -8.43 -23.54
CA VAL A 11 6.84 -8.86 -22.51
C VAL A 11 6.04 -7.58 -22.26
N LEU A 12 4.76 -7.60 -22.62
CA LEU A 12 3.80 -6.52 -22.39
C LEU A 12 3.55 -6.40 -20.87
N GLY A 13 4.61 -6.32 -20.08
CA GLY A 13 4.83 -7.36 -19.10
C GLY A 13 5.45 -6.87 -17.81
N LEU A 14 4.68 -7.12 -16.76
CA LEU A 14 5.04 -7.11 -15.35
C LEU A 14 5.76 -5.85 -14.88
N GLU A 15 5.05 -5.00 -14.13
CA GLU A 15 5.72 -3.90 -13.44
C GLU A 15 6.62 -4.45 -12.34
N ARG A 16 7.92 -4.12 -12.39
CA ARG A 16 8.86 -4.50 -11.34
C ARG A 16 8.74 -3.55 -10.15
N PHE A 17 8.57 -4.07 -8.96
CA PHE A 17 8.54 -3.31 -7.72
C PHE A 17 9.11 -4.16 -6.58
N ASN A 18 10.06 -3.60 -5.83
CA ASN A 18 10.73 -4.28 -4.73
C ASN A 18 11.24 -5.70 -5.06
N GLU A 19 11.87 -5.85 -6.24
CA GLU A 19 12.37 -7.14 -6.78
C GLU A 19 11.30 -8.16 -7.18
N GLU A 20 10.02 -7.84 -7.00
CA GLU A 20 8.88 -8.62 -7.46
C GLU A 20 8.32 -8.10 -8.78
N TYR A 21 7.59 -8.97 -9.49
CA TYR A 21 6.97 -8.70 -10.79
C TYR A 21 5.46 -8.80 -10.66
N TYR A 22 4.74 -7.71 -10.99
CA TYR A 22 3.29 -7.61 -10.83
C TYR A 22 2.56 -7.55 -12.15
N THR A 23 1.58 -8.44 -12.34
CA THR A 23 0.84 -8.57 -13.60
C THR A 23 0.00 -7.33 -13.88
N MET A 24 -0.53 -6.70 -12.84
CA MET A 24 -1.32 -5.46 -12.93
C MET A 24 -0.77 -4.40 -11.97
N TRP A 25 -0.85 -3.13 -12.39
CA TRP A 25 -0.50 -1.99 -11.55
C TRP A 25 -1.28 -1.97 -10.22
N ARG A 26 -2.52 -2.49 -10.22
CA ARG A 26 -3.36 -2.61 -9.02
C ARG A 26 -2.72 -3.51 -7.98
N ASP A 27 -2.21 -4.67 -8.39
CA ASP A 27 -1.62 -5.65 -7.48
C ASP A 27 -0.38 -5.05 -6.81
N LYS A 28 0.44 -4.33 -7.58
CA LYS A 28 1.60 -3.58 -7.07
C LYS A 28 1.21 -2.53 -6.04
N VAL A 29 0.13 -1.77 -6.30
CA VAL A 29 -0.34 -0.73 -5.36
C VAL A 29 -0.86 -1.35 -4.08
N ILE A 30 -1.62 -2.44 -4.17
CA ILE A 30 -2.14 -3.17 -3.00
C ILE A 30 -0.99 -3.68 -2.13
N THR A 31 -0.03 -4.42 -2.71
CA THR A 31 1.09 -4.97 -1.95
C THR A 31 1.95 -3.87 -1.31
N HIS A 32 2.14 -2.74 -2.00
CA HIS A 32 2.86 -1.62 -1.41
C HIS A 32 2.14 -1.03 -0.19
N ILE A 33 0.82 -0.88 -0.27
CA ILE A 33 -0.01 -0.35 0.80
C ILE A 33 -0.03 -1.29 2.00
N GLU A 34 -0.18 -2.60 1.77
CA GLU A 34 -0.10 -3.62 2.83
C GLU A 34 1.22 -3.52 3.61
N MET A 35 2.36 -3.42 2.92
CA MET A 35 3.66 -3.25 3.58
C MET A 35 3.76 -1.95 4.40
N LEU A 36 3.16 -0.85 3.91
CA LEU A 36 3.15 0.42 4.64
C LEU A 36 2.28 0.34 5.89
N ASP A 37 1.11 -0.29 5.79
CA ASP A 37 0.19 -0.50 6.90
C ASP A 37 0.85 -1.39 7.98
N GLU A 38 1.48 -2.50 7.61
CA GLU A 38 2.23 -3.35 8.54
C GLU A 38 3.36 -2.59 9.25
N LYS A 39 4.11 -1.78 8.49
CA LYS A 39 5.19 -0.96 9.05
C LYS A 39 4.66 0.08 10.03
N TYR A 40 3.52 0.68 9.72
CA TYR A 40 2.86 1.63 10.60
C TYR A 40 2.39 0.97 11.90
N GLN A 41 1.68 -0.15 11.80
CA GLN A 41 1.18 -0.90 12.96
C GLN A 41 2.31 -1.38 13.87
N ARG A 42 3.40 -1.89 13.29
CA ARG A 42 4.62 -2.22 14.04
C ARG A 42 5.18 -1.01 14.78
N GLY A 43 5.19 0.16 14.14
CA GLY A 43 5.64 1.41 14.75
C GLY A 43 4.74 1.90 15.88
N LEU A 44 3.44 1.57 15.88
CA LEU A 44 2.54 1.82 17.01
C LEU A 44 2.85 0.88 18.17
N LEU A 45 3.02 -0.41 17.87
CA LEU A 45 3.37 -1.43 18.87
C LEU A 45 4.70 -1.11 19.56
N GLU A 46 5.74 -0.73 18.81
CA GLU A 46 7.04 -0.33 19.34
C GLU A 46 6.98 0.90 20.27
N LYS A 47 5.90 1.68 20.18
CA LYS A 47 5.66 2.89 20.98
C LYS A 47 4.64 2.67 22.09
N ASP A 48 4.20 1.43 22.32
CA ASP A 48 3.09 1.09 23.23
C ASP A 48 1.81 1.89 22.93
N GLN A 49 1.60 2.25 21.65
CA GLN A 49 0.40 2.93 21.19
C GLN A 49 -0.67 1.90 20.79
N PRO A 50 -1.96 2.24 20.93
CA PRO A 50 -3.03 1.38 20.41
C PRO A 50 -2.89 1.22 18.89
N GLU A 51 -3.36 0.07 18.38
CA GLU A 51 -3.45 -0.19 16.95
C GLU A 51 -4.28 0.88 16.23
N ALA A 52 -3.96 1.12 14.97
CA ALA A 52 -4.71 2.07 14.17
C ALA A 52 -6.15 1.58 13.98
N THR A 53 -7.13 2.44 14.25
CA THR A 53 -8.56 2.15 14.01
C THR A 53 -8.88 1.99 12.53
N VAL A 54 -8.08 2.61 11.66
CA VAL A 54 -8.24 2.51 10.20
C VAL A 54 -6.84 2.48 9.57
N VAL A 55 -6.62 1.58 8.63
CA VAL A 55 -5.42 1.50 7.80
C VAL A 55 -5.73 1.85 6.34
N MET A 56 -4.70 2.09 5.52
CA MET A 56 -4.91 2.50 4.13
C MET A 56 -5.64 1.44 3.31
N MET A 57 -5.45 0.16 3.64
CA MET A 57 -6.13 -0.96 3.01
C MET A 57 -7.66 -0.92 3.20
N ASP A 58 -8.15 -0.44 4.35
CA ASP A 58 -9.59 -0.35 4.62
C ASP A 58 -10.29 0.67 3.69
N PHE A 59 -9.58 1.73 3.30
CA PHE A 59 -10.08 2.69 2.32
C PHE A 59 -10.14 2.11 0.91
N LEU A 60 -9.23 1.19 0.57
CA LEU A 60 -9.23 0.51 -0.73
C LEU A 60 -10.33 -0.54 -0.84
N ASP A 61 -10.67 -1.20 0.27
CA ASP A 61 -11.80 -2.15 0.33
C ASP A 61 -13.16 -1.43 0.38
N GLY A 62 -13.15 -0.12 0.66
CA GLY A 62 -14.35 0.72 0.67
C GLY A 62 -15.18 0.62 1.95
N THR A 63 -14.65 -0.05 2.97
CA THR A 63 -15.29 -0.23 4.28
C THR A 63 -14.40 0.23 5.44
N PRO A 64 -13.92 1.50 5.43
CA PRO A 64 -13.16 2.00 6.57
C PRO A 64 -14.09 2.15 7.78
N GLU A 65 -13.68 1.58 8.91
CA GLU A 65 -14.35 1.82 10.18
C GLU A 65 -14.22 3.31 10.56
N LYS A 66 -15.18 3.84 11.33
CA LYS A 66 -15.14 5.27 11.67
C LYS A 66 -14.13 5.47 12.80
N PRO A 67 -13.08 6.30 12.63
CA PRO A 67 -12.09 6.49 13.68
C PRO A 67 -12.75 7.14 14.91
N VAL A 68 -12.48 6.59 16.09
CA VAL A 68 -12.94 7.16 17.36
C VAL A 68 -12.00 8.31 17.73
N ILE A 69 -12.39 9.54 17.36
CA ILE A 69 -11.64 10.75 17.73
C ILE A 69 -12.16 11.21 19.10
N ALA A 70 -11.44 10.85 20.16
CA ALA A 70 -11.67 11.45 21.47
C ALA A 70 -11.10 12.87 21.46
N VAL A 71 -11.93 13.86 21.12
CA VAL A 71 -11.60 15.25 21.42
C VAL A 71 -11.88 15.43 22.91
N SER A 72 -10.82 15.58 23.71
CA SER A 72 -10.95 16.02 25.09
C SER A 72 -11.64 17.39 25.07
N GLU A 73 -12.93 17.43 25.40
CA GLU A 73 -13.57 18.69 25.74
C GLU A 73 -12.88 19.19 27.02
N GLU A 74 -11.92 20.10 26.87
CA GLU A 74 -11.50 20.97 27.98
C GLU A 74 -12.71 21.84 28.33
N ILE A 75 -13.55 21.33 29.23
CA ILE A 75 -14.64 22.08 29.84
C ILE A 75 -13.98 23.17 30.70
N THR A 76 -13.99 24.39 30.18
CA THR A 76 -13.55 25.60 30.90
C THR A 76 -14.64 26.08 31.86
#